data_AF-A0A4Q9W093-F1
#
_entry.id   AF-A0A4Q9W093-F1
#
_cell.length_a   1.000
_cell.length_b   1.000
_cell.length_c   1.000
_cell.angle_alpha   90.00
_cell.angle_beta   90.00
_cell.angle_gamma   90.00
#
_symmetry.space_group_name_H-M   'P 1'
#
loop_
_entity.id
_entity.type
_entity.pdbx_description
1 polymer ?
#
loop_
_entity_poly.entity_id
_entity_poly.type
_entity_poly.pdbx_seq_one_letter_code
_entity_poly.pdbx_strand_id
1 'polypeptide(L)'
;NHTVEQTIYINPLRYSAKETNVNISGNGDEGSTIIDDSTIIKVYKVGDNQNLPDSNRIYDYSEYEDVTNDDYAQLGNNNDVNINIGNIDSPYIIKVISKYVPNKDDYTTIQQTVTMQTTINEYTFEASYDNTIAFSTSSGQGQGD
;
A
#
# COMPACT_ATOMS: atom_id res chain seq x y z
N ASN A 1 13.68 -1.72 -14.46
CA ASN A 1 12.27 -1.48 -14.08
C ASN A 1 12.24 -0.43 -12.98
N HIS A 2 11.47 0.64 -13.18
CA HIS A 2 11.30 1.72 -12.20
C HIS A 2 10.03 1.45 -11.40
N THR A 3 10.16 0.66 -10.33
CA THR A 3 9.04 0.21 -9.49
C THR A 3 9.32 0.45 -8.02
N VAL A 4 8.26 0.65 -7.25
CA VAL A 4 8.29 0.65 -5.78
C VAL A 4 7.34 -0.42 -5.26
N GLU A 5 7.62 -0.90 -4.06
CA GLU A 5 6.77 -1.85 -3.34
C GLU A 5 6.21 -1.17 -2.09
N GLN A 6 4.89 -1.21 -1.91
CA GLN A 6 4.21 -0.79 -0.69
C GLN A 6 3.60 -2.01 -0.01
N THR A 7 3.87 -2.18 1.28
CA THR A 7 3.17 -3.10 2.18
C THR A 7 2.18 -2.30 3.00
N ILE A 8 0.93 -2.74 3.02
CA ILE A 8 -0.19 -2.05 3.65
C ILE A 8 -0.87 -3.01 4.61
N TYR A 9 -1.10 -2.59 5.84
CA TYR A 9 -1.93 -3.33 6.79
C TYR A 9 -3.34 -2.74 6.83
N ILE A 10 -4.33 -3.57 6.51
CA ILE A 10 -5.74 -3.21 6.56
C ILE A 10 -6.36 -3.90 7.77
N ASN A 11 -7.10 -3.12 8.56
CA ASN A 11 -7.70 -3.59 9.81
C ASN A 11 -6.72 -4.31 10.77
N PRO A 12 -5.51 -3.79 11.05
CA PRO A 12 -4.55 -4.44 11.96
C PRO A 12 -5.08 -4.58 13.39
N LEU A 13 -6.05 -3.74 13.77
CA LEU A 13 -6.69 -3.72 15.10
C LEU A 13 -7.84 -4.72 15.24
N ARG A 14 -8.16 -5.50 14.19
CA ARG A 14 -9.20 -6.54 14.21
C ARG A 14 -10.59 -5.99 14.59
N TYR A 15 -10.92 -4.79 14.12
CA TYR A 15 -12.27 -4.24 14.27
C TYR A 15 -13.24 -4.94 13.33
N SER A 16 -14.53 -4.95 13.70
CA SER A 16 -15.59 -5.39 12.79
C SER A 16 -15.91 -4.28 11.79
N ALA A 17 -15.07 -4.15 10.76
CA ALA A 17 -15.19 -3.15 9.71
C ALA A 17 -16.20 -3.60 8.65
N LYS A 18 -17.24 -2.78 8.41
CA LYS A 18 -18.28 -3.06 7.41
C LYS A 18 -17.99 -2.33 6.11
N GLU A 19 -18.35 -2.98 5.00
CA GLU A 19 -18.24 -2.43 3.64
C GLU A 19 -16.85 -1.83 3.36
N THR A 20 -15.81 -2.57 3.77
CA THR A 20 -14.43 -2.12 3.68
C THR A 20 -14.01 -2.00 2.23
N ASN A 21 -13.62 -0.80 1.83
CA ASN A 21 -12.98 -0.51 0.57
C ASN A 21 -11.61 0.12 0.81
N VAL A 22 -10.64 -0.21 -0.02
CA VAL A 22 -9.30 0.37 0.05
C VAL A 22 -8.98 1.01 -1.29
N ASN A 23 -8.81 2.33 -1.29
CA ASN A 23 -8.29 3.08 -2.43
C ASN A 23 -6.77 3.20 -2.30
N ILE A 24 -6.03 2.88 -3.36
CA ILE A 24 -4.60 3.14 -3.48
C ILE A 24 -4.42 4.12 -4.63
N SER A 25 -3.93 5.31 -4.32
CA SER A 25 -3.76 6.43 -5.24
C SER A 25 -2.27 6.69 -5.48
N GLY A 26 -1.91 6.83 -6.75
CA GLY A 26 -0.61 7.31 -7.16
C GLY A 26 -0.47 8.84 -7.12
N ASN A 27 -1.50 9.57 -6.68
CA ASN A 27 -1.48 11.04 -6.54
C ASN A 27 -1.23 11.42 -5.08
N GLY A 28 0.04 11.55 -4.71
CA GLY A 28 0.43 12.14 -3.45
C GLY A 28 0.50 13.68 -3.52
N ASP A 29 0.52 14.34 -2.37
CA ASP A 29 0.61 15.80 -2.28
C ASP A 29 2.00 16.33 -2.65
N GLU A 30 3.05 15.54 -2.43
CA GLU A 30 4.46 15.89 -2.62
C GLU A 30 5.13 15.01 -3.71
N GLY A 31 4.43 13.99 -4.19
CA GLY A 31 4.98 13.00 -5.09
C GLY A 31 3.93 12.18 -5.83
N SER A 32 4.39 11.26 -6.66
CA SER A 32 3.48 10.41 -7.42
C SER A 32 4.07 9.06 -7.80
N THR A 33 3.20 8.07 -7.91
CA THR A 33 3.43 6.78 -8.57
C THR A 33 2.45 6.62 -9.74
N ILE A 34 2.58 5.53 -10.49
CA ILE A 34 1.72 5.19 -11.62
C ILE A 34 0.95 3.93 -11.24
N ILE A 35 -0.38 4.09 -11.14
CA ILE A 35 -1.35 3.02 -10.91
C ILE A 35 -2.11 2.80 -12.22
N ASP A 36 -1.78 1.71 -12.90
CA ASP A 36 -2.41 1.26 -14.14
C ASP A 36 -2.55 -0.27 -14.17
N ASP A 37 -2.96 -0.83 -15.31
CA ASP A 37 -3.11 -2.29 -15.51
C ASP A 37 -1.83 -3.11 -15.27
N SER A 38 -0.67 -2.45 -15.20
CA SER A 38 0.61 -3.11 -14.91
C SER A 38 0.96 -3.15 -13.41
N THR A 39 0.12 -2.55 -12.57
CA THR A 39 0.25 -2.59 -11.11
C THR A 39 -0.02 -4.01 -10.62
N ILE A 40 0.90 -4.56 -9.85
CA ILE A 40 0.72 -5.89 -9.24
C ILE A 40 0.15 -5.68 -7.84
N ILE A 41 -1.00 -6.28 -7.58
CA ILE A 41 -1.66 -6.24 -6.27
C ILE A 41 -1.80 -7.67 -5.77
N LYS A 42 -1.38 -7.89 -4.52
CA LYS A 42 -1.57 -9.14 -3.80
C LYS A 42 -2.21 -8.88 -2.45
N VAL A 43 -3.23 -9.65 -2.11
CA VAL A 43 -3.99 -9.52 -0.86
C VAL A 43 -3.86 -10.80 -0.07
N TYR A 44 -3.45 -10.69 1.19
CA TYR A 44 -3.26 -11.82 2.09
C TYR A 44 -4.10 -11.63 3.33
N LYS A 45 -4.81 -12.68 3.76
CA LYS A 45 -5.55 -12.70 5.01
C LYS A 45 -4.64 -13.15 6.15
N VAL A 46 -4.73 -12.44 7.28
CA VAL A 46 -3.98 -12.76 8.50
C VAL A 46 -4.85 -13.63 9.41
N GLY A 47 -4.34 -14.80 9.79
CA GLY A 47 -5.04 -15.72 10.68
C GLY A 47 -5.26 -15.16 12.09
N ASP A 48 -6.20 -15.76 12.83
CA ASP A 48 -6.61 -15.28 14.16
C ASP A 48 -5.48 -15.25 15.19
N ASN A 49 -4.56 -16.22 15.12
CA ASN A 49 -3.42 -16.36 16.03
C ASN A 49 -2.10 -15.83 15.45
N GLN A 50 -2.15 -15.14 14.31
CA GLN A 50 -0.97 -14.52 13.69
C GLN A 50 -0.88 -13.05 14.08
N ASN A 51 0.33 -12.60 14.35
CA ASN A 51 0.62 -11.19 14.58
C ASN A 51 1.32 -10.61 13.36
N LEU A 52 0.96 -9.38 13.01
CA LEU A 52 1.67 -8.60 12.02
C LEU A 52 2.94 -8.03 12.67
N PRO A 53 4.11 -8.11 12.02
CA PRO A 53 5.31 -7.48 12.57
C PRO A 53 5.19 -5.95 12.53
N ASP A 54 5.56 -5.31 13.63
CA ASP A 54 5.55 -3.85 13.79
C ASP A 54 6.49 -3.13 12.79
N SER A 55 7.42 -3.86 12.18
CA SER A 55 8.31 -3.35 11.13
C SER A 55 7.57 -2.96 9.84
N ASN A 56 6.29 -3.35 9.69
CA ASN A 56 5.49 -3.17 8.49
C ASN A 56 6.16 -3.73 7.21
N ARG A 57 6.95 -4.80 7.39
CA ARG A 57 7.64 -5.50 6.30
C ARG A 57 7.50 -7.00 6.48
N ILE A 58 6.96 -7.65 5.46
CA ILE A 58 6.80 -9.10 5.39
C ILE A 58 7.95 -9.66 4.55
N TYR A 59 8.75 -10.55 5.15
CA TYR A 59 9.85 -11.22 4.45
C TYR A 59 9.43 -12.54 3.83
N ASP A 60 8.47 -13.25 4.44
CA ASP A 60 7.91 -14.49 3.94
C ASP A 60 6.38 -14.37 3.87
N TYR A 61 5.85 -14.23 2.65
CA TYR A 61 4.41 -14.15 2.43
C TYR A 61 3.73 -15.52 2.45
N SER A 62 4.49 -16.63 2.39
CA SER A 62 3.92 -17.98 2.39
C SER A 62 3.26 -18.37 3.72
N GLU A 63 3.54 -17.60 4.77
CA GLU A 63 2.91 -17.75 6.08
C GLU A 63 1.45 -17.25 6.12
N TYR A 64 1.02 -16.48 5.12
CA TYR A 64 -0.31 -15.87 5.07
C TYR A 64 -1.17 -16.48 3.96
N GLU A 65 -2.48 -16.49 4.14
CA GLU A 65 -3.43 -17.02 3.15
C GLU A 65 -3.54 -16.02 1.98
N ASP A 66 -3.07 -16.39 0.77
CA ASP A 66 -3.27 -15.58 -0.44
C ASP A 66 -4.74 -15.63 -0.85
N VAL A 67 -5.42 -14.50 -0.75
CA VAL A 67 -6.83 -14.29 -1.09
C VAL A 67 -6.97 -13.29 -2.24
N THR A 68 -5.91 -13.11 -3.02
CA THR A 68 -5.92 -12.20 -4.18
C THR A 68 -7.02 -12.60 -5.15
N ASN A 69 -7.90 -11.65 -5.45
CA ASN A 69 -8.92 -11.80 -6.47
C ASN A 69 -9.03 -10.51 -7.28
N ASP A 70 -8.63 -10.57 -8.55
CA ASP A 70 -8.62 -9.43 -9.45
C ASP A 70 -10.04 -8.88 -9.69
N ASP A 71 -11.09 -9.69 -9.52
CA ASP A 71 -12.48 -9.23 -9.66
C ASP A 71 -12.86 -8.16 -8.61
N TYR A 72 -12.13 -8.10 -7.50
CA TYR A 72 -12.35 -7.14 -6.42
C TYR A 72 -11.46 -5.90 -6.52
N ALA A 73 -10.48 -5.89 -7.43
CA ALA A 73 -9.60 -4.77 -7.68
C ALA A 73 -9.99 -4.08 -8.99
N GLN A 74 -10.50 -2.86 -8.91
CA GLN A 74 -10.94 -2.10 -10.07
C GLN A 74 -10.17 -0.80 -10.15
N LEU A 75 -9.50 -0.57 -11.28
CA LEU A 75 -8.87 0.72 -11.55
C LEU A 75 -9.93 1.83 -11.49
N GLY A 76 -9.58 2.89 -10.78
CA GLY A 76 -10.33 4.13 -10.80
C GLY A 76 -10.02 4.93 -12.07
N ASN A 77 -10.58 6.13 -12.12
CA ASN A 77 -10.43 7.03 -13.26
C ASN A 77 -9.33 8.08 -13.06
N ASN A 78 -8.59 8.03 -11.95
CA ASN A 78 -7.67 9.08 -11.56
C ASN A 78 -6.36 8.50 -10.98
N ASN A 79 -5.67 7.63 -11.72
CA ASN A 79 -4.38 7.06 -11.30
C ASN A 79 -4.47 6.36 -9.93
N ASP A 80 -5.53 5.59 -9.76
CA ASP A 80 -5.89 4.93 -8.52
C ASP A 80 -6.53 3.56 -8.77
N VAL A 81 -6.61 2.75 -7.73
CA VAL A 81 -7.25 1.43 -7.75
C VAL A 81 -8.04 1.24 -6.47
N ASN A 82 -9.25 0.69 -6.60
CA ASN A 82 -10.15 0.40 -5.49
C ASN A 82 -10.22 -1.11 -5.28
N ILE A 83 -10.02 -1.54 -4.05
CA ILE A 83 -10.07 -2.95 -3.64
C ILE A 83 -11.25 -3.12 -2.68
N ASN A 84 -12.29 -3.84 -3.12
CA ASN A 84 -13.44 -4.14 -2.28
C ASN A 84 -13.17 -5.39 -1.44
N ILE A 85 -12.97 -5.22 -0.13
CA ILE A 85 -12.75 -6.33 0.81
C ILE A 85 -14.08 -6.77 1.45
N GLY A 86 -15.07 -5.87 1.53
CA GLY A 86 -16.36 -6.15 2.11
C GLY A 86 -16.35 -6.13 3.65
N ASN A 87 -17.18 -6.97 4.27
CA ASN A 87 -17.29 -7.03 5.73
C ASN A 87 -16.18 -7.89 6.31
N ILE A 88 -15.34 -7.32 7.18
CA ILE A 88 -14.18 -8.01 7.76
C ILE A 88 -14.08 -7.81 9.28
N ASP A 89 -13.47 -8.78 9.93
CA ASP A 89 -13.02 -8.74 11.33
C ASP A 89 -11.53 -9.13 11.46
N SER A 90 -10.95 -9.64 10.39
CA SER A 90 -9.56 -10.06 10.30
C SER A 90 -8.68 -8.96 9.70
N PRO A 91 -7.38 -8.92 10.02
CA PRO A 91 -6.42 -8.10 9.31
C PRO A 91 -6.10 -8.67 7.94
N TYR A 92 -5.72 -7.78 7.03
CA TYR A 92 -5.20 -8.14 5.70
C TYR A 92 -3.89 -7.40 5.43
N ILE A 93 -3.03 -8.04 4.64
CA ILE A 93 -1.83 -7.42 4.08
C ILE A 93 -2.10 -7.20 2.60
N ILE A 94 -1.95 -5.96 2.14
CA ILE A 94 -1.94 -5.66 0.71
C ILE A 94 -0.50 -5.32 0.31
N LYS A 95 0.04 -6.10 -0.63
CA LYS A 95 1.31 -5.83 -1.29
C LYS A 95 1.04 -5.24 -2.66
N VAL A 96 1.56 -4.04 -2.90
CA VAL A 96 1.39 -3.30 -4.15
C VAL A 96 2.76 -3.09 -4.77
N ILE A 97 2.93 -3.45 -6.04
CA ILE A 97 4.09 -3.08 -6.84
C ILE A 97 3.61 -2.17 -7.97
N SER A 98 3.93 -0.88 -7.85
CA SER A 98 3.56 0.16 -8.81
C SER A 98 4.81 0.72 -9.49
N LYS A 99 4.61 1.40 -10.64
CA LYS A 99 5.69 2.09 -11.36
C LYS A 99 5.84 3.52 -10.88
N TYR A 100 6.98 4.14 -11.20
CA TYR A 100 7.19 5.58 -11.02
C TYR A 100 7.96 6.18 -12.20
N VAL A 101 7.91 7.52 -12.33
CA VAL A 101 8.66 8.26 -13.35
C VAL A 101 10.10 8.50 -12.88
N PRO A 102 11.13 7.96 -13.53
CA PRO A 102 12.53 8.03 -13.07
C PRO A 102 13.21 9.40 -13.23
N ASN A 103 12.59 10.33 -13.95
CA ASN A 103 13.19 11.63 -14.35
C ASN A 103 12.60 12.82 -13.60
N LYS A 104 11.99 12.63 -12.43
CA LYS A 104 11.86 13.77 -11.51
C LYS A 104 13.23 13.94 -10.86
N ASP A 105 13.79 15.15 -10.90
CA ASP A 105 15.14 15.49 -10.41
C ASP A 105 15.36 15.18 -8.91
N ASP A 106 14.38 14.59 -8.23
CA ASP A 106 14.41 14.20 -6.84
C ASP A 106 13.58 12.92 -6.57
N TYR A 107 14.21 11.89 -6.01
CA TYR A 107 13.55 10.65 -5.59
C TYR A 107 12.59 10.84 -4.40
N THR A 108 12.67 11.98 -3.69
CA THR A 108 11.69 12.33 -2.63
C THR A 108 10.28 12.57 -3.18
N THR A 109 10.11 12.60 -4.50
CA THR A 109 8.81 12.81 -5.15
C THR A 109 8.13 11.51 -5.56
N ILE A 110 8.59 10.35 -5.07
CA ILE A 110 7.91 9.07 -5.23
C ILE A 110 7.04 8.83 -4.00
N GLN A 111 5.73 9.10 -4.15
CA GLN A 111 4.73 9.00 -3.08
C GLN A 111 3.52 8.17 -3.55
N GLN A 112 2.95 7.40 -2.64
CA GLN A 112 1.73 6.62 -2.86
C GLN A 112 0.84 6.68 -1.61
N THR A 113 -0.44 6.98 -1.81
CA THR A 113 -1.42 7.21 -0.74
C THR A 113 -2.42 6.07 -0.72
N VAL A 114 -2.81 5.64 0.48
CA VAL A 114 -3.81 4.61 0.71
C VAL A 114 -4.91 5.19 1.59
N THR A 115 -6.16 4.94 1.24
CA THR A 115 -7.33 5.31 2.04
C THR A 115 -8.19 4.08 2.27
N MET A 116 -8.39 3.71 3.53
CA MET A 116 -9.35 2.69 3.93
C MET A 116 -10.67 3.37 4.27
N GLN A 117 -11.74 2.95 3.61
CA GLN A 117 -13.10 3.39 3.83
C GLN A 117 -13.92 2.27 4.51
N THR A 118 -14.77 2.63 5.47
CA THR A 118 -15.74 1.71 6.09
C THR A 118 -17.08 2.42 6.34
N THR A 119 -18.15 1.65 6.46
CA THR A 119 -19.49 2.17 6.80
C THR A 119 -19.85 1.85 8.25
N ILE A 120 -20.26 2.84 9.03
CA ILE A 120 -20.78 2.67 10.39
C ILE A 120 -22.09 3.45 10.51
N ASN A 121 -23.20 2.76 10.81
CA ASN A 121 -24.54 3.36 10.94
C ASN A 121 -24.93 4.25 9.74
N GLU A 122 -24.74 3.76 8.51
CA GLU A 122 -25.02 4.50 7.25
C GLU A 122 -24.08 5.68 6.95
N TYR A 123 -23.07 5.93 7.80
CA TYR A 123 -22.04 6.95 7.56
C TYR A 123 -20.73 6.32 7.11
N THR A 124 -20.08 6.97 6.17
CA THR A 124 -18.77 6.59 5.65
C THR A 124 -17.66 7.23 6.49
N PHE A 125 -16.67 6.42 6.88
CA PHE A 125 -15.48 6.86 7.60
C PHE A 125 -14.23 6.44 6.84
N GLU A 126 -13.23 7.32 6.84
CA GLU A 126 -11.98 7.12 6.12
C GLU A 126 -10.78 7.26 7.06
N ALA A 127 -9.75 6.44 6.80
CA ALA A 127 -8.44 6.58 7.38
C ALA A 127 -7.40 6.48 6.26
N SER A 128 -6.53 7.48 6.18
CA SER A 128 -5.53 7.58 5.11
C SER A 128 -4.11 7.46 5.65
N TYR A 129 -3.23 6.91 4.81
CA TYR A 129 -1.80 6.81 5.07
C TYR A 129 -1.04 6.94 3.76
N ASP A 130 0.00 7.76 3.72
CA ASP A 130 0.88 7.90 2.58
C ASP A 130 2.31 7.49 2.94
N ASN A 131 3.08 7.10 1.92
CA ASN A 131 4.51 6.84 2.05
C ASN A 131 5.26 7.59 0.96
N THR A 132 6.39 8.18 1.34
CA THR A 132 7.34 8.86 0.45
C THR A 132 8.70 8.19 0.52
N ILE A 133 9.35 7.97 -0.63
CA ILE A 133 10.72 7.43 -0.66
C ILE A 133 11.70 8.45 -0.08
N ALA A 134 12.57 7.98 0.82
CA ALA A 134 13.67 8.76 1.37
C ALA A 134 14.99 8.01 1.21
N PHE A 135 16.08 8.74 0.97
CA PHE A 135 17.42 8.18 0.83
C PHE A 135 18.46 9.07 1.51
N SER A 136 19.64 8.50 1.74
CA SER A 136 20.81 9.24 2.21
C SER A 136 22.05 8.74 1.48
N THR A 137 23.04 9.61 1.30
CA THR A 137 24.27 9.29 0.58
C THR A 137 25.46 9.29 1.52
N SER A 138 26.35 8.31 1.39
CA SER A 138 27.65 8.32 2.04
C SER A 138 28.72 8.86 1.09
N SER A 139 29.68 9.62 1.62
CA SER A 139 30.87 10.03 0.88
C SER A 139 32.11 9.83 1.72
N GLY A 140 33.23 9.48 1.07
CA GLY A 140 34.54 9.35 1.69
C GLY A 140 35.55 10.18 0.91
N GLN A 141 36.23 11.10 1.59
CA GLN A 141 37.26 11.96 1.02
C GLN A 141 38.58 11.71 1.75
N GLY A 142 39.69 11.67 1.01
CA GLY A 142 41.04 11.48 1.56
C GLY A 142 42.08 12.24 0.75
N GLN A 143 43.13 12.70 1.42
CA GLN A 143 44.30 13.35 0.84
C GLN A 143 45.57 12.78 1.50
N GLY A 144 46.67 12.70 0.75
CA GLY A 144 47.98 12.29 1.25
C GLY A 144 49.11 13.06 0.58
N ASP A 145 50.24 13.18 1.28
CA ASP A 145 51.48 13.85 0.86
C ASP A 145 52.54 12.85 0.38
#